data_AF-A0A961EA04-F1
#
_entry.id   AF-A0A961EA04-F1
#
_cell.length_a   1.000
_cell.length_b   1.000
_cell.length_c   1.000
_cell.angle_alpha   90.00
_cell.angle_beta   90.00
_cell.angle_gamma   90.00
#
_symmetry.space_group_name_H-M   'P 1'
#
loop_
_entity.id
_entity.type
_entity.pdbx_description
1 polymer ?
#
loop_
_entity_poly.entity_id
_entity_poly.type
_entity_poly.pdbx_seq_one_letter_code
_entity_poly.pdbx_strand_id
1 'polypeptide(L)'
;MAQHRRSGGGRAPQGRGVSRGLLFGIMSVMIVIAMVAAWQHFANKSDTEGDNAARSCVEGNLPVPIVADPDLVGVLTKVAAAFTDTNPVIRDHCINVHVRAGDAKITLEGLTGTWDTASMGARPAAWIPQSTIWSAELATVRPEAIEGTPTSLVTTPVVLAVHPRLGVKVDNKLQWSQLPTMQSTDGSLAAWGLPGIGSLRMAMPRGSQSDATSLAAQAVASALTRSAGPLTAADAALPRVASVVNALINGAPESQDGTASAAVRAIGPDIATAPIRAVPITEQKLYQLTKDDKSAKVMAIVPGGPTPIADYPLIRLAANL
;
A
#
# COMPACT_ATOMS: atom_id res chain seq x y z
N MET A 1 61.84 -34.67 105.12
CA MET A 1 60.47 -35.24 105.08
C MET A 1 59.76 -34.54 103.92
N ALA A 2 59.63 -35.21 102.77
CA ALA A 2 58.40 -35.89 102.30
C ALA A 2 57.30 -34.85 101.94
N GLN A 3 56.64 -34.79 100.78
CA GLN A 3 56.25 -35.76 99.73
C GLN A 3 55.77 -34.94 98.49
N HIS A 4 56.09 -35.30 97.23
CA HIS A 4 55.27 -36.04 96.23
C HIS A 4 53.87 -35.44 95.93
N ARG A 5 53.28 -35.40 94.71
CA ARG A 5 53.59 -35.65 93.28
C ARG A 5 52.26 -35.37 92.50
N ARG A 6 52.29 -34.77 91.28
CA ARG A 6 51.45 -35.07 90.07
C ARG A 6 49.89 -34.92 90.15
N SER A 7 49.03 -34.62 89.14
CA SER A 7 49.00 -34.54 87.67
C SER A 7 47.68 -33.88 87.17
N GLY A 8 47.64 -33.36 85.92
CA GLY A 8 46.47 -33.34 84.98
C GLY A 8 45.35 -32.31 85.26
N GLY A 9 44.68 -31.64 84.31
CA GLY A 9 44.59 -31.72 82.85
C GLY A 9 43.19 -31.21 82.45
N GLY A 10 43.09 -30.17 81.63
CA GLY A 10 41.81 -29.65 81.13
C GLY A 10 41.98 -28.55 80.08
N ARG A 11 41.76 -28.89 78.80
CA ARG A 11 41.77 -27.97 77.66
C ARG A 11 40.51 -27.12 77.63
N ALA A 12 40.65 -25.83 77.32
CA ALA A 12 39.60 -24.98 76.74
C ALA A 12 40.24 -24.11 75.62
N PRO A 13 39.51 -23.82 74.53
CA PRO A 13 40.11 -23.40 73.27
C PRO A 13 40.53 -21.93 73.27
N GLN A 14 41.74 -21.67 72.72
CA GLN A 14 42.19 -20.34 72.35
C GLN A 14 41.27 -19.76 71.27
N GLY A 15 40.64 -18.62 71.56
CA GLY A 15 40.07 -17.75 70.54
C GLY A 15 41.19 -17.28 69.62
N ARG A 16 41.21 -17.79 68.39
CA ARG A 16 42.10 -17.33 67.32
C ARG A 16 41.77 -15.87 67.01
N GLY A 17 42.64 -14.96 67.46
CA GLY A 17 42.67 -13.60 66.96
C GLY A 17 42.87 -13.64 65.45
N VAL A 18 41.91 -13.11 64.71
CA VAL A 18 42.00 -12.97 63.26
C VAL A 18 43.20 -12.08 62.95
N SER A 19 44.19 -12.65 62.25
CA SER A 19 45.40 -11.94 61.83
C SER A 19 45.02 -10.63 61.14
N ARG A 20 45.58 -9.50 61.60
CA ARG A 20 45.39 -8.19 60.98
C ARG A 20 45.70 -8.19 59.48
N GLY A 21 46.59 -9.08 59.01
CA GLY A 21 46.88 -9.28 57.59
C GLY A 21 45.72 -9.87 56.78
N LEU A 22 44.87 -10.72 57.40
CA LEU A 22 43.68 -11.26 56.75
C LEU A 22 42.63 -10.17 56.52
N LEU A 23 42.49 -9.24 57.48
CA LEU A 23 41.56 -8.11 57.37
C LEU A 23 41.95 -7.16 56.24
N PHE A 24 43.24 -6.83 56.08
CA PHE A 24 43.71 -6.01 54.96
C PHE A 24 43.55 -6.73 53.61
N GLY A 25 43.78 -8.04 53.56
CA GLY A 25 43.54 -8.84 52.36
C GLY A 25 42.08 -8.84 51.92
N ILE A 26 41.15 -9.07 52.86
CA ILE A 26 39.70 -9.06 52.59
C ILE A 26 39.23 -7.67 52.15
N MET A 27 39.74 -6.61 52.79
CA MET A 27 39.36 -5.24 52.42
C MET A 27 39.86 -4.87 51.02
N SER A 28 41.08 -5.27 50.66
CA SER A 28 41.59 -5.07 49.29
C SER A 28 40.74 -5.80 48.25
N VAL A 29 40.37 -7.06 48.52
CA VAL A 29 39.49 -7.84 47.64
C VAL A 29 38.11 -7.19 47.51
N MET A 30 37.54 -6.68 48.60
CA MET A 30 36.26 -5.94 48.58
C MET A 30 36.34 -4.65 47.75
N ILE A 31 37.45 -3.91 47.84
CA ILE A 31 37.65 -2.70 47.02
C ILE A 31 37.75 -3.05 45.54
N VAL A 32 38.48 -4.11 45.19
CA VAL A 32 38.57 -4.59 43.81
C VAL A 32 37.20 -5.03 43.28
N ILE A 33 36.43 -5.77 44.08
CA ILE A 33 35.06 -6.18 43.70
C ILE A 33 34.15 -4.95 43.53
N ALA A 34 34.24 -3.97 44.42
CA ALA A 34 33.47 -2.73 44.33
C ALA A 34 33.84 -1.90 43.10
N MET A 35 35.13 -1.83 42.74
CA MET A 35 35.59 -1.21 41.50
C MET A 35 35.07 -1.94 40.27
N VAL A 36 35.13 -3.27 40.25
CA VAL A 36 34.63 -4.08 39.12
C VAL A 36 33.11 -3.94 38.99
N ALA A 37 32.38 -3.98 40.10
CA ALA A 37 30.92 -3.80 40.11
C ALA A 37 30.51 -2.37 39.69
N ALA A 38 31.24 -1.34 40.16
CA ALA A 38 31.03 0.03 39.72
C ALA A 38 31.32 0.16 38.23
N TRP A 39 32.43 -0.41 37.75
CA TRP A 39 32.80 -0.35 36.33
C TRP A 39 31.79 -1.08 35.44
N GLN A 40 31.27 -2.24 35.85
CA GLN A 40 30.19 -2.93 35.14
C GLN A 40 28.87 -2.14 35.17
N HIS A 41 28.56 -1.47 36.28
CA HIS A 41 27.36 -0.63 36.38
C HIS A 41 27.46 0.63 35.51
N PHE A 42 28.65 1.20 35.35
CA PHE A 42 28.90 2.34 34.47
C PHE A 42 29.02 1.92 33.00
N ALA A 43 29.68 0.80 32.68
CA ALA A 43 29.80 0.27 31.32
C ALA A 43 28.43 -0.10 30.74
N ASN A 44 27.56 -0.75 31.52
CA ASN A 44 26.19 -1.06 31.07
C ASN A 44 25.30 0.18 30.87
N LYS A 45 25.62 1.31 31.52
CA LYS A 45 24.96 2.61 31.24
C LYS A 45 25.53 3.28 29.99
N SER A 46 26.84 3.15 29.74
CA SER A 46 27.50 3.70 28.55
C SER A 46 27.08 3.01 27.25
N ASP A 47 26.75 1.72 27.24
CA ASP A 47 26.19 1.06 26.05
C ASP A 47 24.78 1.59 25.71
N THR A 48 24.02 2.05 26.71
CA THR A 48 22.71 2.69 26.49
C THR A 48 22.86 4.13 25.99
N GLU A 49 23.95 4.81 26.37
CA GLU A 49 24.24 6.20 26.03
C GLU A 49 24.97 6.34 24.67
N GLY A 50 25.79 5.35 24.28
CA GLY A 50 26.33 5.23 22.92
C GLY A 50 25.24 4.97 21.88
N ASP A 51 24.23 4.18 22.24
CA ASP A 51 23.02 3.97 21.45
C ASP A 51 22.14 5.24 21.37
N ASN A 52 22.11 6.07 22.42
CA ASN A 52 21.37 7.33 22.43
C ASN A 52 22.09 8.46 21.67
N ALA A 53 23.43 8.46 21.65
CA ALA A 53 24.22 9.38 20.83
C ALA A 53 24.12 9.03 19.32
N ALA A 54 24.04 7.74 18.96
CA ALA A 54 23.76 7.30 17.60
C ALA A 54 22.31 7.58 17.15
N ARG A 55 21.38 7.77 18.08
CA ARG A 55 19.98 8.24 17.84
C ARG A 55 19.82 9.75 17.80
N SER A 56 20.90 10.53 17.93
CA SER A 56 20.79 11.99 18.13
C SER A 56 20.42 12.79 16.89
N CYS A 57 20.30 12.16 15.71
CA CYS A 57 19.87 12.78 14.44
C CYS A 57 20.38 14.21 14.32
N VAL A 58 21.71 14.34 14.25
CA VAL A 58 22.44 15.61 14.36
C VAL A 58 21.95 16.64 13.34
N GLU A 59 21.55 16.18 12.15
CA GLU A 59 20.99 17.03 11.08
C GLU A 59 19.45 17.11 11.12
N GLY A 60 18.82 16.50 12.13
CA GLY A 60 17.39 16.55 12.39
C GLY A 60 16.56 15.54 11.59
N ASN A 61 15.25 15.78 11.55
CA ASN A 61 14.32 14.92 10.81
C ASN A 61 14.37 15.22 9.32
N LEU A 62 14.54 14.19 8.50
CA LEU A 62 14.43 14.26 7.05
C LEU A 62 13.06 13.72 6.61
N PRO A 63 12.11 14.60 6.21
CA PRO A 63 10.83 14.16 5.70
C PRO A 63 11.00 13.53 4.31
N VAL A 64 10.45 12.34 4.11
CA VAL A 64 10.38 11.64 2.83
C VAL A 64 8.93 11.68 2.34
N PRO A 65 8.57 12.66 1.50
CA PRO A 65 7.21 12.78 0.99
C PRO A 65 6.93 11.67 -0.04
N ILE A 66 5.82 10.96 0.16
CA ILE A 66 5.29 9.95 -0.77
C ILE A 66 3.89 10.35 -1.18
N VAL A 67 3.64 10.37 -2.48
CA VAL A 67 2.27 10.47 -3.02
C VAL A 67 1.79 9.07 -3.35
N ALA A 68 0.62 8.70 -2.84
CA ALA A 68 0.04 7.40 -3.12
C ALA A 68 -1.42 7.54 -3.56
N ASP A 69 -1.91 6.53 -4.28
CA ASP A 69 -3.32 6.39 -4.58
C ASP A 69 -4.14 6.36 -3.27
N PRO A 70 -5.27 7.10 -3.20
CA PRO A 70 -6.08 7.17 -1.99
C PRO A 70 -6.50 5.80 -1.41
N ASP A 71 -6.58 4.74 -2.24
CA ASP A 71 -6.94 3.38 -1.79
C ASP A 71 -5.88 2.72 -0.90
N LEU A 72 -4.62 3.18 -0.95
CA LEU A 72 -3.52 2.63 -0.15
C LEU A 72 -3.04 3.54 0.98
N VAL A 73 -3.39 4.84 0.96
CA VAL A 73 -2.87 5.84 1.93
C VAL A 73 -3.09 5.39 3.38
N GLY A 74 -4.25 4.86 3.72
CA GLY A 74 -4.55 4.42 5.09
C GLY A 74 -3.64 3.29 5.59
N VAL A 75 -3.27 2.35 4.72
CA VAL A 75 -2.36 1.24 5.06
C VAL A 75 -0.92 1.72 5.04
N LEU A 76 -0.52 2.46 4.01
CA LEU A 76 0.83 3.00 3.87
C LEU A 76 1.20 3.97 4.99
N THR A 77 0.25 4.75 5.51
CA THR A 77 0.48 5.63 6.66
C THR A 77 0.79 4.82 7.92
N LYS A 78 0.14 3.66 8.13
CA LYS A 78 0.45 2.78 9.25
C LYS A 78 1.82 2.13 9.11
N VAL A 79 2.18 1.71 7.88
CA VAL A 79 3.51 1.17 7.58
C VAL A 79 4.59 2.24 7.79
N ALA A 80 4.34 3.47 7.34
CA ALA A 80 5.23 4.61 7.54
C ALA A 80 5.42 4.94 9.03
N ALA A 81 4.34 4.96 9.82
CA ALA A 81 4.41 5.18 11.26
C ALA A 81 5.22 4.07 11.95
N ALA A 82 4.94 2.80 11.64
CA ALA A 82 5.69 1.67 12.20
C ALA A 82 7.18 1.71 11.81
N PHE A 83 7.50 2.18 10.60
CA PHE A 83 8.88 2.41 10.18
C PHE A 83 9.53 3.54 11.00
N THR A 84 8.86 4.69 11.14
CA THR A 84 9.37 5.82 11.92
C THR A 84 9.57 5.46 13.41
N ASP A 85 8.72 4.61 13.99
CA ASP A 85 8.87 4.13 15.38
C ASP A 85 10.15 3.30 15.60
N THR A 86 10.76 2.76 14.53
CA THR A 86 12.07 2.08 14.62
C THR A 86 13.25 3.06 14.78
N ASN A 87 12.98 4.38 14.76
CA ASN A 87 13.98 5.45 14.73
C ASN A 87 15.07 5.22 13.67
N PRO A 88 14.69 5.11 12.39
CA PRO A 88 15.64 4.86 11.31
C PRO A 88 16.56 6.07 11.12
N VAL A 89 17.85 5.86 11.39
CA VAL A 89 18.89 6.86 11.16
C VAL A 89 19.64 6.51 9.88
N ILE A 90 19.63 7.42 8.92
CA ILE A 90 20.46 7.32 7.70
C ILE A 90 21.40 8.51 7.68
N ARG A 91 22.70 8.23 7.73
CA ARG A 91 23.74 9.23 8.02
C ARG A 91 23.43 9.91 9.36
N ASP A 92 23.08 11.19 9.34
CA ASP A 92 22.80 12.01 10.53
C ASP A 92 21.34 12.50 10.59
N HIS A 93 20.47 11.91 9.76
CA HIS A 93 19.04 12.24 9.71
C HIS A 93 18.15 11.14 10.26
N CYS A 94 17.14 11.55 11.02
CA CYS A 94 16.00 10.72 11.40
C CYS A 94 15.00 10.69 10.24
N ILE A 95 14.76 9.54 9.64
CA ILE A 95 13.86 9.44 8.49
C ILE A 95 12.39 9.44 8.95
N ASN A 96 11.61 10.37 8.41
CA ASN A 96 10.16 10.43 8.64
C ASN A 96 9.42 10.30 7.31
N VAL A 97 8.68 9.22 7.12
CA VAL A 97 7.95 8.97 5.87
C VAL A 97 6.56 9.60 5.95
N HIS A 98 6.29 10.53 5.04
CA HIS A 98 5.00 11.22 4.97
C HIS A 98 4.23 10.79 3.73
N VAL A 99 3.21 9.96 3.93
CA VAL A 99 2.33 9.49 2.85
C VAL A 99 1.12 10.40 2.75
N ARG A 100 0.81 10.87 1.54
CA ARG A 100 -0.42 11.62 1.24
C ARG A 100 -1.13 11.07 0.01
N ALA A 101 -2.45 11.26 -0.02
CA ALA A 101 -3.25 10.99 -1.19
C ALA A 101 -2.87 11.94 -2.33
N GLY A 102 -2.84 11.43 -3.55
CA GLY A 102 -2.76 12.25 -4.76
C GLY A 102 -3.57 11.62 -5.88
N ASP A 103 -4.23 12.47 -6.67
CA ASP A 103 -4.81 12.05 -7.93
C ASP A 103 -3.68 11.76 -8.93
N ALA A 104 -3.75 10.62 -9.60
CA ALA A 104 -2.67 10.16 -10.46
C ALA A 104 -2.45 11.08 -11.67
N LYS A 105 -3.53 11.62 -12.25
CA LYS A 105 -3.44 12.57 -13.38
C LYS A 105 -2.82 13.89 -12.92
N ILE A 106 -3.31 14.47 -11.83
CA ILE A 106 -2.74 15.72 -11.28
C ILE A 106 -1.27 15.52 -10.91
N THR A 107 -0.93 14.36 -10.33
CA THR A 107 0.46 14.05 -9.96
C THR A 107 1.35 13.92 -11.20
N LEU A 108 0.90 13.23 -12.25
CA LEU A 108 1.63 13.14 -13.51
C LEU A 108 1.85 14.51 -14.14
N GLU A 109 0.82 15.36 -14.20
CA GLU A 109 0.90 16.71 -14.74
C GLU A 109 1.96 17.55 -14.00
N GLY A 110 2.00 17.48 -12.66
CA GLY A 110 3.02 18.18 -11.87
C GLY A 110 4.43 17.58 -12.01
N LEU A 111 4.55 16.26 -12.19
CA LEU A 111 5.85 15.60 -12.38
C LEU A 111 6.44 15.89 -13.76
N THR A 112 5.59 15.99 -14.78
CA THR A 112 6.00 16.25 -16.17
C THR A 112 6.20 17.73 -16.46
N GLY A 113 5.41 18.60 -15.82
CA GLY A 113 5.50 20.05 -15.90
C GLY A 113 6.23 20.69 -14.72
N THR A 114 5.69 21.82 -14.25
CA THR A 114 6.20 22.56 -13.08
C THR A 114 5.47 22.10 -11.82
N TRP A 115 6.24 21.70 -10.80
CA TRP A 115 5.69 21.30 -9.52
C TRP A 115 5.41 22.52 -8.64
N ASP A 116 4.13 22.84 -8.42
CA ASP A 116 3.72 23.91 -7.52
C ASP A 116 3.59 23.40 -6.08
N THR A 117 4.52 23.80 -5.21
CA THR A 117 4.52 23.37 -3.82
C THR A 117 3.40 23.97 -2.99
N ALA A 118 2.82 25.09 -3.40
CA ALA A 118 1.73 25.74 -2.68
C ALA A 118 0.41 24.95 -2.82
N SER A 119 0.11 24.45 -4.03
CA SER A 119 -1.10 23.68 -4.30
C SER A 119 -0.92 22.17 -4.18
N MET A 120 0.25 21.64 -4.55
CA MET A 120 0.51 20.19 -4.59
C MET A 120 1.28 19.67 -3.38
N GLY A 121 1.75 20.55 -2.50
CA GLY A 121 2.62 20.20 -1.37
C GLY A 121 4.05 19.86 -1.80
N ALA A 122 4.83 19.26 -0.90
CA ALA A 122 6.20 18.86 -1.20
C ALA A 122 6.24 17.88 -2.39
N ARG A 123 7.24 18.09 -3.27
CA ARG A 123 7.51 17.18 -4.38
C ARG A 123 7.85 15.80 -3.81
N PRO A 124 7.14 14.73 -4.22
CA PRO A 124 7.38 13.40 -3.67
C PRO A 124 8.76 12.87 -4.05
N ALA A 125 9.38 12.12 -3.13
CA ALA A 125 10.52 11.26 -3.40
C ALA A 125 10.08 9.93 -4.03
N ALA A 126 8.84 9.52 -3.80
CA ALA A 126 8.23 8.37 -4.45
C ALA A 126 6.74 8.58 -4.74
N TRP A 127 6.28 7.97 -5.83
CA TRP A 127 4.89 7.99 -6.26
C TRP A 127 4.36 6.56 -6.42
N ILE A 128 3.17 6.31 -5.88
CA ILE A 128 2.48 5.01 -5.94
C ILE A 128 1.09 5.24 -6.56
N PRO A 129 0.97 5.35 -7.90
CA PRO A 129 -0.34 5.41 -8.55
C PRO A 129 -1.05 4.05 -8.47
N GLN A 130 -2.32 3.96 -8.89
CA GLN A 130 -3.06 2.70 -8.89
C GLN A 130 -2.59 1.71 -9.97
N SER A 131 -2.01 2.19 -11.07
CA SER A 131 -1.56 1.35 -12.19
C SER A 131 -0.24 1.79 -12.82
N THR A 132 0.53 0.82 -13.32
CA THR A 132 1.71 0.98 -14.18
C THR A 132 1.48 1.80 -15.45
N ILE A 133 0.22 1.99 -15.89
CA ILE A 133 -0.14 2.94 -16.97
C ILE A 133 0.52 4.31 -16.73
N TRP A 134 0.48 4.80 -15.50
CA TRP A 134 1.01 6.09 -15.13
C TRP A 134 2.54 6.16 -15.16
N SER A 135 3.24 5.09 -14.75
CA SER A 135 4.69 5.01 -14.90
C SER A 135 5.13 4.95 -16.36
N ALA A 136 4.37 4.26 -17.22
CA ALA A 136 4.66 4.18 -18.64
C ALA A 136 4.47 5.55 -19.32
N GLU A 137 3.44 6.29 -18.93
CA GLU A 137 3.20 7.66 -19.42
C GLU A 137 4.31 8.61 -18.94
N LEU A 138 4.67 8.58 -17.66
CA LEU A 138 5.78 9.36 -17.14
C LEU A 138 7.10 9.03 -17.85
N ALA A 139 7.39 7.74 -18.08
CA ALA A 139 8.59 7.31 -18.80
C ALA A 139 8.62 7.79 -20.26
N THR A 140 7.45 7.98 -20.88
CA THR A 140 7.34 8.49 -22.26
C THR A 140 7.66 9.98 -22.35
N VAL A 141 7.25 10.76 -21.34
CA VAL A 141 7.39 12.23 -21.34
C VAL A 141 8.68 12.70 -20.66
N ARG A 142 9.05 12.09 -19.52
CA ARG A 142 10.19 12.46 -18.66
C ARG A 142 10.88 11.20 -18.08
N PRO A 143 11.55 10.38 -18.90
CA PRO A 143 12.20 9.15 -18.42
C PRO A 143 13.23 9.40 -17.31
N GLU A 144 13.90 10.54 -17.32
CA GLU A 144 14.90 10.92 -16.31
C GLU A 144 14.29 11.26 -14.94
N ALA A 145 12.97 11.41 -14.86
CA ALA A 145 12.29 11.61 -13.58
C ALA A 145 12.14 10.30 -12.78
N ILE A 146 12.39 9.14 -13.39
CA ILE A 146 12.20 7.82 -12.77
C ILE A 146 13.56 7.21 -12.41
N GLU A 147 13.73 6.83 -11.14
CA GLU A 147 14.93 6.16 -10.65
C GLU A 147 14.79 4.63 -10.62
N GLY A 148 15.48 3.98 -11.57
CA GLY A 148 15.46 2.53 -11.74
C GLY A 148 14.11 2.00 -12.24
N THR A 149 13.82 0.74 -11.95
CA THR A 149 12.60 0.08 -12.45
C THR A 149 11.46 0.17 -11.43
N PRO A 150 10.26 0.66 -11.81
CA PRO A 150 9.08 0.59 -10.96
C PRO A 150 8.80 -0.84 -10.51
N THR A 151 8.37 -1.00 -9.24
CA THR A 151 8.09 -2.32 -8.65
C THR A 151 6.67 -2.35 -8.12
N SER A 152 5.84 -3.30 -8.59
CA SER A 152 4.47 -3.49 -8.11
C SER A 152 4.46 -3.87 -6.63
N LEU A 153 3.77 -3.09 -5.79
CA LEU A 153 3.70 -3.35 -4.34
C LEU A 153 2.62 -4.38 -3.99
N VAL A 154 1.44 -4.21 -4.60
CA VAL A 154 0.26 -5.04 -4.37
C VAL A 154 -0.56 -5.07 -5.64
N THR A 155 -1.26 -6.18 -5.88
CA THR A 155 -2.11 -6.33 -7.06
C THR A 155 -3.56 -6.56 -6.66
N THR A 156 -4.48 -6.06 -7.47
CA THR A 156 -5.91 -6.34 -7.36
C THR A 156 -6.51 -6.42 -8.76
N PRO A 157 -7.36 -7.42 -9.04
CA PRO A 157 -8.02 -7.50 -10.34
C PRO A 157 -9.06 -6.39 -10.48
N VAL A 158 -9.24 -5.94 -11.72
CA VAL A 158 -10.39 -5.12 -12.11
C VAL A 158 -11.56 -6.07 -12.36
N VAL A 159 -12.65 -5.80 -11.65
CA VAL A 159 -13.92 -6.52 -11.74
C VAL A 159 -15.01 -5.60 -12.27
N LEU A 160 -16.12 -6.18 -12.70
CA LEU A 160 -17.36 -5.45 -12.88
C LEU A 160 -18.21 -5.59 -11.61
N ALA A 161 -18.46 -4.49 -10.93
CA ALA A 161 -19.53 -4.43 -9.95
C ALA A 161 -20.86 -4.32 -10.69
N VAL A 162 -21.74 -5.30 -10.51
CA VAL A 162 -23.03 -5.36 -11.18
C VAL A 162 -24.17 -5.55 -10.19
N HIS A 163 -25.39 -5.23 -10.61
CA HIS A 163 -26.57 -5.60 -9.84
C HIS A 163 -26.63 -7.15 -9.66
N PRO A 164 -26.96 -7.70 -8.47
CA PRO A 164 -26.94 -9.15 -8.23
C PRO A 164 -27.78 -9.97 -9.19
N ARG A 165 -28.98 -9.48 -9.57
CA ARG A 165 -29.83 -10.11 -10.61
C ARG A 165 -29.16 -10.22 -11.98
N LEU A 166 -28.27 -9.30 -12.34
CA LEU A 166 -27.44 -9.39 -13.53
C LEU A 166 -26.27 -10.34 -13.28
N GLY A 167 -25.57 -10.18 -12.16
CA GLY A 167 -24.43 -11.00 -11.76
C GLY A 167 -24.71 -12.49 -11.89
N VAL A 168 -25.78 -13.01 -11.28
CA VAL A 168 -26.14 -14.44 -11.36
C VAL A 168 -26.39 -14.96 -12.77
N LYS A 169 -26.71 -14.09 -13.74
CA LYS A 169 -26.96 -14.48 -15.14
C LYS A 169 -25.67 -14.54 -15.95
N VAL A 170 -24.73 -13.65 -15.64
CA VAL A 170 -23.53 -13.40 -16.44
C VAL A 170 -22.26 -13.98 -15.81
N ASP A 171 -22.31 -14.37 -14.54
CA ASP A 171 -21.20 -14.96 -13.81
C ASP A 171 -20.63 -16.19 -14.55
N ASN A 172 -19.30 -16.22 -14.67
CA ASN A 172 -18.53 -17.22 -15.43
C ASN A 172 -18.93 -17.40 -16.91
N LYS A 173 -19.73 -16.48 -17.49
CA LYS A 173 -20.21 -16.55 -18.89
C LYS A 173 -19.88 -15.30 -19.70
N LEU A 174 -19.87 -14.15 -19.04
CA LEU A 174 -19.55 -12.86 -19.65
C LEU A 174 -18.10 -12.81 -20.08
N GLN A 175 -17.83 -12.29 -21.26
CA GLN A 175 -16.48 -11.96 -21.71
C GLN A 175 -16.31 -10.45 -21.84
N TRP A 176 -15.08 -9.95 -21.65
CA TRP A 176 -14.77 -8.53 -21.87
C TRP A 176 -15.20 -8.05 -23.27
N SER A 177 -15.02 -8.89 -24.30
CA SER A 177 -15.41 -8.61 -25.69
C SER A 177 -16.92 -8.40 -25.92
N GLN A 178 -17.77 -8.86 -25.00
CA GLN A 178 -19.23 -8.77 -25.13
C GLN A 178 -19.81 -7.46 -24.56
N LEU A 179 -19.06 -6.78 -23.68
CA LEU A 179 -19.53 -5.54 -23.03
C LEU A 179 -19.96 -4.46 -24.03
N PRO A 180 -19.23 -4.19 -25.13
CA PRO A 180 -19.63 -3.17 -26.09
C PRO A 180 -21.01 -3.44 -26.68
N THR A 181 -21.27 -4.68 -27.10
CA THR A 181 -22.57 -5.08 -27.66
C THR A 181 -23.68 -4.98 -26.60
N MET A 182 -23.38 -5.40 -25.36
CA MET A 182 -24.34 -5.27 -24.26
C MET A 182 -24.63 -3.80 -23.92
N GLN A 183 -23.66 -2.90 -24.11
CA GLN A 183 -23.81 -1.47 -23.88
C GLN A 183 -24.62 -0.79 -24.98
N SER A 184 -24.32 -1.09 -26.25
CA SER A 184 -24.86 -0.35 -27.41
C SER A 184 -26.17 -0.90 -27.97
N THR A 185 -26.50 -2.17 -27.69
CA THR A 185 -27.71 -2.81 -28.23
C THR A 185 -28.88 -2.65 -27.25
N ASP A 186 -29.96 -2.02 -27.71
CA ASP A 186 -31.20 -1.90 -26.94
C ASP A 186 -31.76 -3.29 -26.61
N GLY A 187 -32.17 -3.48 -25.35
CA GLY A 187 -32.70 -4.75 -24.88
C GLY A 187 -31.69 -5.90 -24.81
N SER A 188 -30.37 -5.63 -24.91
CA SER A 188 -29.32 -6.67 -24.90
C SER A 188 -29.40 -7.63 -23.71
N LEU A 189 -29.92 -7.19 -22.56
CA LEU A 189 -30.06 -8.03 -21.37
C LEU A 189 -31.15 -9.10 -21.50
N ALA A 190 -32.05 -9.00 -22.49
CA ALA A 190 -33.03 -10.05 -22.77
C ALA A 190 -32.36 -11.38 -23.15
N ALA A 191 -31.26 -11.33 -23.93
CA ALA A 191 -30.46 -12.51 -24.28
C ALA A 191 -29.79 -13.17 -23.06
N TRP A 192 -29.67 -12.44 -21.96
CA TRP A 192 -29.15 -12.92 -20.67
C TRP A 192 -30.26 -13.30 -19.68
N GLY A 193 -31.50 -13.43 -20.15
CA GLY A 193 -32.64 -13.81 -19.32
C GLY A 193 -33.17 -12.70 -18.43
N LEU A 194 -32.97 -11.44 -18.83
CA LEU A 194 -33.49 -10.25 -18.16
C LEU A 194 -34.31 -9.39 -19.16
N PRO A 195 -35.44 -9.92 -19.68
CA PRO A 195 -36.28 -9.18 -20.61
C PRO A 195 -36.86 -7.92 -19.95
N GLY A 196 -37.02 -6.85 -20.72
CA GLY A 196 -37.60 -5.58 -20.26
C GLY A 196 -36.65 -4.67 -19.47
N ILE A 197 -35.43 -5.12 -19.11
CA ILE A 197 -34.46 -4.28 -18.39
C ILE A 197 -33.73 -3.29 -19.33
N GLY A 198 -33.54 -3.65 -20.60
CA GLY A 198 -32.83 -2.82 -21.58
C GLY A 198 -31.36 -3.23 -21.77
N SER A 199 -30.48 -2.27 -21.99
CA SER A 199 -29.03 -2.48 -22.19
C SER A 199 -28.26 -2.56 -20.86
N LEU A 200 -26.95 -2.84 -20.94
CA LEU A 200 -26.07 -2.99 -19.77
C LEU A 200 -25.98 -1.71 -18.92
N ARG A 201 -26.03 -0.51 -19.53
CA ARG A 201 -25.85 0.77 -18.82
C ARG A 201 -24.65 0.74 -17.86
N MET A 202 -23.50 0.31 -18.37
CA MET A 202 -22.23 0.32 -17.66
C MET A 202 -21.69 1.74 -17.59
N ALA A 203 -21.49 2.26 -16.38
CA ALA A 203 -20.80 3.54 -16.20
C ALA A 203 -19.30 3.39 -16.49
N MET A 204 -18.70 4.44 -17.04
CA MET A 204 -17.26 4.55 -17.30
C MET A 204 -16.71 5.77 -16.54
N PRO A 205 -16.44 5.63 -15.23
CA PRO A 205 -15.82 6.69 -14.43
C PRO A 205 -14.61 7.34 -15.12
N ARG A 206 -14.48 8.66 -15.01
CA ARG A 206 -13.35 9.45 -15.58
C ARG A 206 -12.78 10.47 -14.61
N GLY A 207 -13.34 10.53 -13.40
CA GLY A 207 -12.83 11.37 -12.31
C GLY A 207 -11.62 10.74 -11.63
N SER A 208 -11.34 11.19 -10.41
CA SER A 208 -10.25 10.62 -9.62
C SER A 208 -10.44 9.11 -9.38
N GLN A 209 -9.34 8.36 -9.39
CA GLN A 209 -9.32 6.90 -9.20
C GLN A 209 -10.13 6.14 -10.27
N SER A 210 -10.02 6.56 -11.54
CA SER A 210 -10.69 5.92 -12.68
C SER A 210 -9.83 4.91 -13.44
N ASP A 211 -8.68 4.48 -12.92
CA ASP A 211 -7.79 3.57 -13.67
C ASP A 211 -8.48 2.26 -14.02
N ALA A 212 -9.37 1.77 -13.16
CA ALA A 212 -10.19 0.59 -13.43
C ALA A 212 -10.99 0.72 -14.74
N THR A 213 -11.42 1.94 -15.11
CA THR A 213 -12.09 2.20 -16.39
C THR A 213 -11.14 2.06 -17.57
N SER A 214 -9.94 2.64 -17.47
CA SER A 214 -8.90 2.52 -18.52
C SER A 214 -8.44 1.06 -18.68
N LEU A 215 -8.22 0.36 -17.57
CA LEU A 215 -7.83 -1.06 -17.53
C LEU A 215 -8.93 -1.97 -18.09
N ALA A 216 -10.20 -1.71 -17.75
CA ALA A 216 -11.34 -2.43 -18.36
C ALA A 216 -11.43 -2.17 -19.87
N ALA A 217 -11.26 -0.93 -20.32
CA ALA A 217 -11.22 -0.60 -21.74
C ALA A 217 -10.07 -1.32 -22.47
N GLN A 218 -8.90 -1.43 -21.84
CA GLN A 218 -7.79 -2.22 -22.37
C GLN A 218 -8.12 -3.71 -22.47
N ALA A 219 -8.83 -4.29 -21.50
CA ALA A 219 -9.31 -5.68 -21.57
C ALA A 219 -10.24 -5.91 -22.77
N VAL A 220 -11.15 -4.97 -23.01
CA VAL A 220 -12.05 -5.02 -24.16
C VAL A 220 -11.24 -4.89 -25.46
N ALA A 221 -10.32 -3.93 -25.52
CA ALA A 221 -9.45 -3.73 -26.68
C ALA A 221 -8.60 -4.98 -26.96
N SER A 222 -7.97 -5.57 -25.93
CA SER A 222 -7.12 -6.74 -26.07
C SER A 222 -7.89 -7.96 -26.52
N ALA A 223 -9.15 -8.11 -26.11
CA ALA A 223 -10.02 -9.20 -26.58
C ALA A 223 -10.38 -9.08 -28.07
N LEU A 224 -10.24 -7.89 -28.68
CA LEU A 224 -10.45 -7.67 -30.11
C LEU A 224 -9.16 -7.86 -30.92
N THR A 225 -8.01 -7.68 -30.28
CA THR A 225 -6.71 -7.90 -30.92
C THR A 225 -6.40 -9.40 -30.88
N ARG A 226 -6.01 -9.98 -32.01
CA ARG A 226 -5.59 -11.39 -32.08
C ARG A 226 -4.21 -11.66 -31.44
N SER A 227 -3.61 -10.64 -30.82
CA SER A 227 -2.31 -10.71 -30.16
C SER A 227 -2.46 -11.25 -28.75
N ALA A 228 -1.64 -12.25 -28.41
CA ALA A 228 -1.52 -12.78 -27.05
C ALA A 228 -0.55 -11.97 -26.16
N GLY A 229 0.06 -10.92 -26.72
CA GLY A 229 0.98 -10.02 -26.01
C GLY A 229 0.28 -8.77 -25.44
N PRO A 230 1.00 -7.94 -24.66
CA PRO A 230 0.51 -6.65 -24.19
C PRO A 230 0.00 -5.78 -25.36
N LEU A 231 -1.06 -5.02 -25.13
CA LEU A 231 -1.62 -4.11 -26.13
C LEU A 231 -0.55 -3.07 -26.53
N THR A 232 -0.21 -3.00 -27.81
CA THR A 232 0.74 -2.00 -28.32
C THR A 232 0.03 -0.70 -28.69
N ALA A 233 0.79 0.40 -28.82
CA ALA A 233 0.23 1.67 -29.33
C ALA A 233 -0.35 1.52 -30.74
N ALA A 234 0.24 0.65 -31.58
CA ALA A 234 -0.27 0.34 -32.91
C ALA A 234 -1.61 -0.40 -32.85
N ASP A 235 -1.76 -1.35 -31.92
CA ASP A 235 -3.03 -2.06 -31.69
C ASP A 235 -4.13 -1.09 -31.22
N ALA A 236 -3.80 -0.18 -30.30
CA ALA A 236 -4.71 0.85 -29.81
C ALA A 236 -5.15 1.83 -30.91
N ALA A 237 -4.28 2.11 -31.88
CA ALA A 237 -4.56 2.99 -33.02
C ALA A 237 -5.47 2.36 -34.09
N LEU A 238 -5.77 1.05 -34.01
CA LEU A 238 -6.65 0.40 -34.97
C LEU A 238 -8.07 1.00 -34.93
N PRO A 239 -8.67 1.39 -36.08
CA PRO A 239 -10.01 2.01 -36.10
C PRO A 239 -11.10 1.17 -35.44
N ARG A 240 -10.99 -0.16 -35.50
CA ARG A 240 -11.88 -1.11 -34.81
C ARG A 240 -11.82 -0.94 -33.30
N VAL A 241 -10.61 -0.87 -32.74
CA VAL A 241 -10.38 -0.77 -31.29
C VAL A 241 -10.94 0.56 -30.80
N ALA A 242 -10.57 1.65 -31.48
CA ALA A 242 -11.08 2.99 -31.17
C ALA A 242 -12.61 3.06 -31.24
N SER A 243 -13.23 2.50 -32.29
CA SER A 243 -14.70 2.47 -32.44
C SER A 243 -15.40 1.73 -31.31
N VAL A 244 -14.87 0.57 -30.89
CA VAL A 244 -15.47 -0.22 -29.81
C VAL A 244 -15.31 0.44 -28.45
N VAL A 245 -14.14 1.00 -28.14
CA VAL A 245 -13.92 1.74 -26.90
C VAL A 245 -14.80 2.99 -26.86
N ASN A 246 -14.94 3.71 -27.99
CA ASN A 246 -15.84 4.86 -28.09
C ASN A 246 -17.31 4.46 -27.92
N ALA A 247 -17.74 3.29 -28.43
CA ALA A 247 -19.10 2.80 -28.22
C ALA A 247 -19.38 2.51 -26.73
N LEU A 248 -18.40 1.99 -25.98
CA LEU A 248 -18.51 1.81 -24.54
C LEU A 248 -18.62 3.15 -23.80
N ILE A 249 -17.80 4.13 -24.16
CA ILE A 249 -17.76 5.43 -23.50
C ILE A 249 -19.01 6.25 -23.82
N ASN A 250 -19.41 6.34 -25.08
CA ASN A 250 -20.55 7.17 -25.51
C ASN A 250 -21.90 6.63 -25.00
N GLY A 251 -22.00 5.31 -24.79
CA GLY A 251 -23.18 4.70 -24.21
C GLY A 251 -23.22 4.77 -22.68
N ALA A 252 -22.14 5.21 -22.02
CA ALA A 252 -22.01 5.08 -20.57
C ALA A 252 -22.84 6.14 -19.82
N PRO A 253 -23.73 5.75 -18.87
CA PRO A 253 -24.33 6.69 -17.94
C PRO A 253 -23.26 7.38 -17.08
N GLU A 254 -23.48 8.65 -16.78
CA GLU A 254 -22.62 9.43 -15.89
C GLU A 254 -22.87 9.07 -14.41
N SER A 255 -21.81 9.11 -13.60
CA SER A 255 -21.89 9.08 -12.15
C SER A 255 -21.77 10.50 -11.58
N GLN A 256 -22.41 10.73 -10.42
CA GLN A 256 -22.60 12.07 -9.84
C GLN A 256 -21.31 12.90 -9.68
N ASP A 257 -20.18 12.25 -9.41
CA ASP A 257 -18.85 12.86 -9.24
C ASP A 257 -17.80 12.29 -10.22
N GLY A 258 -18.25 11.52 -11.22
CA GLY A 258 -17.37 10.83 -12.15
C GLY A 258 -16.56 9.68 -11.54
N THR A 259 -16.79 9.29 -10.28
CA THR A 259 -16.05 8.22 -9.59
C THR A 259 -16.73 6.85 -9.71
N ALA A 260 -15.94 5.79 -9.55
CA ALA A 260 -16.44 4.43 -9.44
C ALA A 260 -17.31 4.22 -8.19
N SER A 261 -16.99 4.89 -7.08
CA SER A 261 -17.73 4.76 -5.83
C SER A 261 -19.17 5.29 -5.95
N ALA A 262 -19.37 6.44 -6.60
CA ALA A 262 -20.71 6.94 -6.87
C ALA A 262 -21.47 6.06 -7.86
N ALA A 263 -20.79 5.54 -8.89
CA ALA A 263 -21.39 4.62 -9.85
C ALA A 263 -21.86 3.31 -9.19
N VAL A 264 -21.07 2.72 -8.28
CA VAL A 264 -21.49 1.53 -7.50
C VAL A 264 -22.73 1.83 -6.68
N ARG A 265 -22.79 2.98 -6.00
CA ARG A 265 -23.97 3.39 -5.21
C ARG A 265 -25.22 3.57 -6.08
N ALA A 266 -25.05 4.04 -7.32
CA ALA A 266 -26.12 4.27 -8.28
C ALA A 266 -26.68 2.99 -8.92
N ILE A 267 -26.06 1.81 -8.71
CA ILE A 267 -26.64 0.53 -9.12
C ILE A 267 -27.96 0.27 -8.38
N GLY A 268 -28.02 0.64 -7.10
CA GLY A 268 -29.23 0.53 -6.29
C GLY A 268 -29.80 -0.90 -6.17
N PRO A 269 -30.96 -1.05 -5.52
CA PRO A 269 -31.58 -2.35 -5.28
C PRO A 269 -32.54 -2.81 -6.38
N ASP A 270 -32.99 -1.92 -7.28
CA ASP A 270 -33.89 -2.25 -8.38
C ASP A 270 -33.23 -2.01 -9.74
N ILE A 271 -32.82 -3.11 -10.37
CA ILE A 271 -32.21 -3.11 -11.70
C ILE A 271 -33.09 -2.48 -12.80
N ALA A 272 -34.43 -2.51 -12.66
CA ALA A 272 -35.33 -2.02 -13.69
C ALA A 272 -35.22 -0.49 -13.84
N THR A 273 -35.14 0.22 -12.72
CA THR A 273 -35.05 1.69 -12.68
C THR A 273 -33.62 2.21 -12.51
N ALA A 274 -32.64 1.33 -12.26
CA ALA A 274 -31.27 1.72 -12.01
C ALA A 274 -30.64 2.46 -13.22
N PRO A 275 -30.13 3.69 -13.04
CA PRO A 275 -29.48 4.44 -14.12
C PRO A 275 -28.14 3.84 -14.54
N ILE A 276 -27.47 3.15 -13.62
CA ILE A 276 -26.21 2.42 -13.79
C ILE A 276 -26.48 0.97 -13.39
N ARG A 277 -25.98 -0.03 -14.12
CA ARG A 277 -26.15 -1.45 -13.73
C ARG A 277 -24.85 -2.23 -13.66
N ALA A 278 -23.78 -1.63 -14.16
CA ALA A 278 -22.43 -2.16 -14.12
C ALA A 278 -21.44 -1.01 -13.97
N VAL A 279 -20.31 -1.26 -13.32
CA VAL A 279 -19.17 -0.33 -13.29
C VAL A 279 -17.87 -1.12 -13.14
N PRO A 280 -16.82 -0.83 -13.93
CA PRO A 280 -15.49 -1.36 -13.70
C PRO A 280 -14.88 -0.73 -12.44
N ILE A 281 -14.38 -1.57 -11.55
CA ILE A 281 -13.80 -1.17 -10.27
C ILE A 281 -12.76 -2.21 -9.84
N THR A 282 -11.75 -1.81 -9.06
CA THR A 282 -10.85 -2.79 -8.44
C THR A 282 -11.61 -3.64 -7.41
N GLU A 283 -11.28 -4.93 -7.32
CA GLU A 283 -11.87 -5.82 -6.32
C GLU A 283 -11.65 -5.29 -4.91
N GLN A 284 -10.45 -4.78 -4.62
CA GLN A 284 -10.11 -4.17 -3.35
C GLN A 284 -11.05 -3.00 -3.02
N LYS A 285 -11.31 -2.08 -3.96
CA LYS A 285 -12.18 -0.93 -3.71
C LYS A 285 -13.63 -1.36 -3.53
N LEU A 286 -14.09 -2.32 -4.35
CA LEU A 286 -15.43 -2.88 -4.20
C LEU A 286 -15.63 -3.56 -2.84
N TYR A 287 -14.63 -4.28 -2.35
CA TYR A 287 -14.63 -4.84 -1.01
C TYR A 287 -14.68 -3.72 0.04
N GLN A 288 -13.87 -2.67 -0.06
CA GLN A 288 -13.92 -1.55 0.89
C GLN A 288 -15.29 -0.86 0.91
N LEU A 289 -15.97 -0.77 -0.22
CA LEU A 289 -17.31 -0.18 -0.32
C LEU A 289 -18.41 -1.07 0.26
N THR A 290 -18.24 -2.40 0.26
CA THR A 290 -19.29 -3.36 0.59
C THR A 290 -19.03 -4.18 1.86
N LYS A 291 -17.84 -4.11 2.46
CA LYS A 291 -17.46 -4.93 3.65
C LYS A 291 -18.39 -4.79 4.86
N ASP A 292 -19.06 -3.65 4.98
CA ASP A 292 -19.99 -3.35 6.09
C ASP A 292 -21.47 -3.50 5.68
N ASP A 293 -21.75 -3.91 4.43
CA ASP A 293 -23.11 -4.13 3.95
C ASP A 293 -23.71 -5.39 4.60
N LYS A 294 -24.92 -5.24 5.14
CA LYS A 294 -25.68 -6.37 5.73
C LYS A 294 -26.29 -7.30 4.69
N SER A 295 -26.34 -6.87 3.43
CA SER A 295 -26.93 -7.59 2.30
C SER A 295 -26.17 -7.24 1.03
N ALA A 296 -25.91 -8.21 0.16
CA ALA A 296 -25.22 -7.99 -1.11
C ALA A 296 -26.05 -7.10 -2.05
N LYS A 297 -25.70 -5.81 -2.12
CA LYS A 297 -26.32 -4.83 -3.04
C LYS A 297 -25.72 -4.88 -4.44
N VAL A 298 -24.50 -5.36 -4.54
CA VAL A 298 -23.74 -5.53 -5.78
C VAL A 298 -23.00 -6.86 -5.75
N MET A 299 -22.72 -7.40 -6.92
CA MET A 299 -21.94 -8.62 -7.09
C MET A 299 -20.71 -8.29 -7.93
N ALA A 300 -19.53 -8.76 -7.51
CA ALA A 300 -18.32 -8.70 -8.30
C ALA A 300 -18.37 -9.79 -9.37
N ILE A 301 -18.13 -9.43 -10.62
CA ILE A 301 -17.98 -10.38 -11.72
C ILE A 301 -16.62 -10.15 -12.37
N VAL A 302 -15.90 -11.24 -12.66
CA VAL A 302 -14.69 -11.22 -13.48
C VAL A 302 -15.07 -11.70 -14.88
N PRO A 303 -15.22 -10.82 -15.88
CA PRO A 303 -15.45 -11.26 -17.25
C PRO A 303 -14.29 -12.12 -17.75
N GLY A 304 -14.62 -13.14 -18.54
CA GLY A 304 -13.65 -14.00 -19.20
C GLY A 304 -12.76 -13.25 -20.20
N GLY A 305 -11.54 -13.77 -20.38
CA GLY A 305 -10.45 -13.13 -21.09
C GLY A 305 -9.33 -12.69 -20.14
N PRO A 306 -8.28 -12.00 -20.64
CA PRO A 306 -7.24 -11.43 -19.79
C PRO A 306 -7.86 -10.48 -18.76
N THR A 307 -7.67 -10.78 -17.47
CA THR A 307 -8.18 -9.93 -16.39
C THR A 307 -7.22 -8.76 -16.17
N PRO A 308 -7.67 -7.50 -16.31
CA PRO A 308 -6.83 -6.36 -16.02
C PRO A 308 -6.48 -6.30 -14.53
N ILE A 309 -5.26 -5.88 -14.23
CA ILE A 309 -4.75 -5.79 -12.86
C ILE A 309 -4.33 -4.34 -12.58
N ALA A 310 -4.77 -3.81 -11.44
CA ALA A 310 -4.17 -2.64 -10.82
C ALA A 310 -3.05 -3.10 -9.89
N ASP A 311 -1.83 -2.61 -10.08
CA ASP A 311 -0.60 -3.18 -9.54
C ASP A 311 0.19 -2.24 -8.62
N TYR A 312 -0.32 -1.04 -8.38
CA TYR A 312 0.21 -0.06 -7.43
C TYR A 312 1.75 0.03 -7.43
N PRO A 313 2.37 0.43 -8.55
CA PRO A 313 3.82 0.41 -8.68
C PRO A 313 4.45 1.49 -7.80
N LEU A 314 5.50 1.13 -7.06
CA LEU A 314 6.40 2.09 -6.44
C LEU A 314 7.31 2.69 -7.51
N ILE A 315 7.08 3.97 -7.83
CA ILE A 315 7.91 4.77 -8.71
C ILE A 315 8.81 5.64 -7.84
N ARG A 316 10.10 5.35 -7.83
CA ARG A 316 11.10 6.24 -7.19
C ARG A 316 11.37 7.39 -8.12
N LEU A 317 11.35 8.60 -7.58
CA LEU A 317 11.50 9.82 -8.37
C LEU A 317 12.89 10.39 -8.20
N ALA A 318 13.45 10.88 -9.30
CA ALA A 318 14.76 11.51 -9.28
C ALA A 318 14.75 12.76 -8.39
N ALA A 319 15.73 12.83 -7.49
CA ALA A 319 16.02 14.05 -6.78
C ALA A 319 16.67 15.03 -7.76
N ASN A 320 15.91 16.01 -8.26
CA ASN A 320 16.54 17.15 -8.92
C ASN A 320 17.32 17.92 -7.84
N LEU A 321 18.66 17.84 -7.89
CA LEU A 321 19.58 18.74 -7.17
C LEU A 321 19.42 20.19 -7.65
#